data_AF-A0AA36J5H3-F1
#
_entry.id   AF-A0AA36J5H3-F1
#
_cell.length_a   1.000
_cell.length_b   1.000
_cell.length_c   1.000
_cell.angle_alpha   90.00
_cell.angle_beta   90.00
_cell.angle_gamma   90.00
#
_symmetry.space_group_name_H-M   'P 1'
#
loop_
_entity.id
_entity.type
_entity.pdbx_description
1 polymer ?
#
loop_
_entity_poly.entity_id
_entity_poly.type
_entity_poly.pdbx_seq_one_letter_code
_entity_poly.pdbx_strand_id
1 'polypeptide(L)'
;MLVPSARAFPRHSRGLSGTPHHAARRIMFFGLEEPPKEKQDEAGYFTWFTGEGKSKEQLILEAKAERYVTQILALDRVLQNWRQKTLDKREAVIHADHVMDNIMAIGVVDGDCARQLLIDRGIDDSQRMALQETYQELKKACGHKVPKYGDAYQQASFFCC
;
A
#
# COMPACT_ATOMS: atom_id res chain seq x y z
N MET A 1 -65.37 -15.03 4.54
CA MET A 1 -65.28 -15.56 5.91
C MET A 1 -63.89 -15.25 6.46
N LEU A 2 -63.85 -14.49 7.56
CA LEU A 2 -62.82 -14.39 8.62
C LEU A 2 -61.31 -14.35 8.25
N VAL A 3 -60.76 -13.12 8.27
CA VAL A 3 -59.42 -12.75 8.82
C VAL A 3 -59.44 -13.03 10.36
N PRO A 4 -58.35 -13.07 11.18
CA PRO A 4 -56.92 -12.73 10.96
C PRO A 4 -55.87 -13.59 11.74
N SER A 5 -54.57 -13.33 11.59
CA SER A 5 -53.64 -13.34 12.75
C SER A 5 -52.29 -12.68 12.43
N ALA A 6 -52.18 -11.39 12.79
CA ALA A 6 -50.92 -10.67 12.83
C ALA A 6 -50.15 -11.05 14.11
N ARG A 7 -48.95 -11.62 13.97
CA ARG A 7 -48.05 -11.81 15.11
C ARG A 7 -47.20 -10.56 15.28
N ALA A 8 -47.55 -9.77 16.30
CA ALA A 8 -46.75 -8.68 16.81
C ALA A 8 -45.47 -9.24 17.46
N PHE A 9 -44.31 -8.81 16.97
CA PHE A 9 -43.03 -9.06 17.65
C PHE A 9 -42.78 -7.98 18.71
N PRO A 10 -42.35 -8.34 19.92
CA PRO A 10 -42.08 -7.38 20.98
C PRO A 10 -40.86 -6.52 20.63
N ARG A 11 -41.07 -5.20 20.58
CA ARG A 11 -40.00 -4.19 20.62
C ARG A 11 -39.28 -4.30 21.96
N HIS A 12 -38.05 -4.82 21.94
CA HIS A 12 -37.16 -4.66 23.08
C HIS A 12 -36.54 -3.27 23.08
N SER A 13 -36.88 -2.56 24.15
CA SER A 13 -36.46 -1.22 24.48
C SER A 13 -34.98 -1.17 24.83
N ARG A 14 -34.29 -0.24 24.16
CA ARG A 14 -33.12 0.55 24.58
C ARG A 14 -32.55 0.23 25.98
N GLY A 15 -31.36 -0.36 26.00
CA GLY A 15 -30.36 -0.11 27.04
C GLY A 15 -29.37 0.93 26.53
N LEU A 16 -29.42 2.13 27.11
CA LEU A 16 -28.42 3.18 26.97
C LEU A 16 -27.31 2.99 28.01
N SER A 17 -26.17 3.65 27.77
CA SER A 17 -25.03 3.89 28.67
C SER A 17 -23.94 2.81 28.73
N GLY A 18 -23.18 2.71 27.64
CA GLY A 18 -21.74 2.50 27.76
C GLY A 18 -21.07 3.70 27.11
N THR A 19 -20.51 4.60 27.90
CA THR A 19 -19.67 5.69 27.41
C THR A 19 -18.48 5.08 26.66
N PRO A 20 -18.31 5.32 25.35
CA PRO A 20 -17.03 5.01 24.74
C PRO A 20 -16.05 6.01 25.34
N HIS A 21 -15.19 5.52 26.21
CA HIS A 21 -13.89 6.15 26.45
C HIS A 21 -13.34 6.49 25.06
N HIS A 22 -13.35 7.78 24.72
CA HIS A 22 -12.42 8.33 23.76
C HIS A 22 -11.04 8.10 24.36
N ALA A 23 -10.56 6.85 24.29
CA ALA A 23 -9.17 6.61 24.08
C ALA A 23 -8.90 7.38 22.79
N ALA A 24 -8.41 8.61 22.96
CA ALA A 24 -7.62 9.30 21.98
C ALA A 24 -6.47 8.33 21.65
N ARG A 25 -6.78 7.33 20.82
CA ARG A 25 -5.83 6.76 19.89
C ARG A 25 -5.42 7.98 19.10
N ARG A 26 -4.37 8.60 19.61
CA ARG A 26 -3.38 9.33 18.84
C ARG A 26 -3.21 8.44 17.63
N ILE A 27 -3.99 8.72 16.60
CA ILE A 27 -3.69 8.34 15.23
C ILE A 27 -2.32 8.97 15.13
N MET A 28 -1.31 8.13 15.34
CA MET A 28 0.05 8.43 14.96
C MET A 28 -0.12 8.47 13.45
N PHE A 29 -0.60 9.63 12.99
CA PHE A 29 -0.58 10.09 11.62
C PHE A 29 0.87 9.86 11.30
N PHE A 30 1.09 8.72 10.65
CA PHE A 30 2.42 8.21 10.41
C PHE A 30 3.11 9.38 9.81
N GLY A 31 4.15 9.86 10.49
CA GLY A 31 5.02 10.86 9.93
C GLY A 31 5.38 10.33 8.55
N LEU A 32 4.71 10.88 7.53
CA LEU A 32 5.38 11.80 6.65
C LEU A 32 6.21 12.68 7.58
N GLU A 33 7.35 12.13 8.04
CA GLU A 33 8.55 12.91 8.19
C GLU A 33 8.53 13.74 6.94
N GLU A 34 8.14 15.02 7.12
CA GLU A 34 8.46 15.99 6.11
C GLU A 34 9.93 15.74 5.82
N PRO A 35 10.29 15.48 4.56
CA PRO A 35 11.68 15.30 4.22
C PRO A 35 12.41 16.46 4.87
N PRO A 36 13.48 16.19 5.66
CA PRO A 36 14.22 17.26 6.31
C PRO A 36 14.45 18.32 5.25
N LYS A 37 14.11 19.58 5.55
CA LYS A 37 14.41 20.71 4.68
C LYS A 37 15.92 20.71 4.52
N GLU A 38 16.37 19.98 3.53
CA GLU A 38 17.74 19.76 3.16
C GLU A 38 18.21 21.16 2.83
N LYS A 39 19.07 21.68 3.72
CA LYS A 39 19.85 22.86 3.41
C LYS A 39 20.49 22.53 2.08
N GLN A 40 20.28 23.39 1.10
CA GLN A 40 20.94 23.31 -0.19
C GLN A 40 22.44 23.42 0.08
N ASP A 41 23.04 22.31 0.44
CA ASP A 41 24.47 22.16 0.55
C ASP A 41 24.91 22.13 -0.90
N GLU A 42 25.49 23.25 -1.35
CA GLU A 42 26.04 23.46 -2.69
C GLU A 42 27.23 22.54 -3.02
N ALA A 43 27.28 21.34 -2.45
CA ALA A 43 28.29 20.32 -2.71
C ALA A 43 27.90 19.38 -3.86
N GLY A 44 26.72 19.52 -4.46
CA GLY A 44 26.20 18.63 -5.51
C GLY A 44 26.51 19.02 -6.97
N TYR A 45 27.15 20.18 -7.22
CA TYR A 45 27.33 20.67 -8.60
C TYR A 45 28.62 20.22 -9.30
N PHE A 46 29.51 19.49 -8.62
CA PHE A 46 30.84 19.13 -9.16
C PHE A 46 30.98 17.68 -9.66
N THR A 47 29.98 16.81 -9.47
CA THR A 47 30.00 15.42 -9.97
C THR A 47 29.54 15.26 -11.42
N TRP A 48 29.08 16.33 -12.09
CA TRP A 48 28.74 16.33 -13.53
C TRP A 48 29.94 16.04 -14.45
N PHE A 49 31.19 16.33 -14.03
CA PHE A 49 32.35 16.35 -14.94
C PHE A 49 33.12 15.01 -15.06
N THR A 50 32.76 13.94 -14.36
CA THR A 50 33.45 12.65 -14.44
C THR A 50 32.74 11.65 -15.37
N GLY A 51 32.71 12.00 -16.66
CA GLY A 51 33.05 11.06 -17.75
C GLY A 51 32.11 9.90 -18.14
N GLU A 52 31.09 9.55 -17.36
CA GLU A 52 30.04 8.58 -17.75
C GLU A 52 28.67 9.12 -17.35
N GLY A 53 28.23 10.20 -18.01
CA GLY A 53 26.95 10.83 -17.74
C GLY A 53 25.79 9.93 -18.18
N LYS A 54 25.03 9.39 -17.22
CA LYS A 54 23.71 8.81 -17.47
C LYS A 54 22.84 9.83 -18.22
N SER A 55 22.04 9.38 -19.18
CA SER A 55 21.12 10.29 -19.87
C SER A 55 20.08 10.86 -18.89
N LYS A 56 19.50 12.01 -19.22
CA LYS A 56 18.43 12.62 -18.41
C LYS A 56 17.26 11.65 -18.22
N GLU A 57 16.93 10.88 -19.25
CA GLU A 57 15.89 9.87 -19.22
C GLU A 57 16.22 8.73 -18.24
N GLN A 58 17.47 8.29 -18.21
CA GLN A 58 17.93 7.26 -17.29
C GLN A 58 17.83 7.72 -15.83
N LEU A 59 18.18 8.97 -15.53
CA LEU A 59 18.02 9.54 -14.19
C LEU A 59 16.54 9.62 -13.77
N ILE A 60 15.63 9.91 -14.70
CA ILE A 60 14.18 9.93 -14.40
C ILE A 60 13.67 8.51 -14.10
N LEU A 61 14.12 7.50 -14.85
CA LEU A 61 13.74 6.11 -14.63
C LEU A 61 14.28 5.58 -13.29
N GLU A 62 15.52 5.92 -12.95
CA GLU A 62 16.14 5.59 -11.65
C GLU A 62 15.34 6.21 -10.49
N ALA A 63 15.00 7.50 -10.58
CA ALA A 63 14.18 8.16 -9.57
C ALA A 63 12.78 7.54 -9.43
N LYS A 64 12.19 7.05 -10.54
CA LYS A 64 10.91 6.32 -10.49
C LYS A 64 11.07 4.94 -9.84
N ALA A 65 12.17 4.24 -10.10
CA ALA A 65 12.48 2.95 -9.48
C ALA A 65 12.61 3.09 -7.96
N GLU A 66 13.33 4.10 -7.47
CA GLU A 66 13.42 4.38 -6.04
C GLU A 66 12.06 4.65 -5.38
N ARG A 67 11.21 5.45 -6.04
CA ARG A 67 9.84 5.71 -5.57
C ARG A 67 9.02 4.43 -5.53
N TYR A 68 9.14 3.58 -6.54
CA TYR A 68 8.46 2.28 -6.58
C TYR A 68 8.89 1.40 -5.41
N VAL A 69 10.19 1.22 -5.19
CA VAL A 69 10.73 0.44 -4.07
C VAL A 69 10.22 0.97 -2.72
N THR A 70 10.20 2.30 -2.56
CA THR A 70 9.66 2.94 -1.36
C THR A 70 8.19 2.59 -1.11
N GLN A 71 7.37 2.57 -2.16
CA GLN A 71 5.96 2.17 -2.02
C GLN A 71 5.81 0.67 -1.71
N ILE A 72 6.63 -0.21 -2.29
CA ILE A 72 6.63 -1.65 -1.97
C ILE A 72 6.94 -1.88 -0.48
N LEU A 73 7.94 -1.18 0.07
CA LEU A 73 8.27 -1.23 1.50
C LEU A 73 7.14 -0.70 2.38
N ALA A 74 6.46 0.36 1.95
CA ALA A 74 5.29 0.89 2.65
C ALA A 74 4.14 -0.13 2.67
N LEU A 75 3.89 -0.82 1.56
CA LEU A 75 2.88 -1.88 1.47
C LEU A 75 3.20 -3.03 2.42
N ASP A 76 4.44 -3.53 2.42
CA ASP A 76 4.90 -4.58 3.33
C ASP A 76 4.64 -4.21 4.79
N ARG A 77 5.00 -2.99 5.19
CA ARG A 77 4.76 -2.50 6.55
C ARG A 77 3.27 -2.48 6.92
N VAL A 78 2.39 -2.04 6.02
CA VAL A 78 0.94 -2.04 6.25
C VAL A 78 0.43 -3.48 6.46
N LEU A 79 0.88 -4.42 5.64
CA LEU A 79 0.49 -5.82 5.72
C LEU A 79 1.04 -6.50 6.99
N GLN A 80 2.25 -6.17 7.42
CA GLN A 80 2.81 -6.63 8.69
C GLN A 80 2.02 -6.13 9.89
N ASN A 81 1.69 -4.83 9.93
CA ASN A 81 0.87 -4.24 11.00
C ASN A 81 -0.52 -4.88 11.08
N TRP A 82 -1.10 -5.23 9.93
CA TRP A 82 -2.36 -5.97 9.87
C TRP A 82 -2.22 -7.40 10.40
N ARG A 83 -1.18 -8.14 10.00
CA ARG A 83 -0.90 -9.51 10.50
C ARG A 83 -0.68 -9.54 12.01
N GLN A 84 0.01 -8.54 12.56
CA GLN A 84 0.22 -8.35 13.99
C GLN A 84 -1.05 -7.89 14.74
N LYS A 85 -2.16 -7.66 14.03
CA LYS A 85 -3.44 -7.13 14.56
C LYS A 85 -3.30 -5.76 15.24
N THR A 86 -2.23 -5.02 14.92
CA THR A 86 -2.01 -3.65 15.39
C THR A 86 -2.95 -2.69 14.68
N LEU A 87 -3.31 -3.01 13.43
CA LEU A 87 -4.18 -2.21 12.57
C LEU A 87 -5.48 -2.96 12.25
N ASP A 88 -6.62 -2.26 12.23
CA ASP A 88 -7.91 -2.89 11.89
C ASP A 88 -7.95 -3.29 10.42
N LYS A 89 -8.74 -4.31 10.08
CA LYS A 89 -8.86 -4.82 8.70
C LYS A 89 -9.30 -3.73 7.72
N ARG A 90 -10.27 -2.89 8.10
CA ARG A 90 -10.78 -1.84 7.20
C ARG A 90 -9.75 -0.75 6.96
N GLU A 91 -9.08 -0.33 8.03
CA GLU A 91 -8.00 0.66 7.97
C GLU A 91 -6.82 0.14 7.13
N ALA A 92 -6.49 -1.16 7.27
CA ALA A 92 -5.41 -1.80 6.52
C ALA A 92 -5.68 -1.78 5.03
N VAL A 93 -6.92 -2.09 4.61
CA VAL A 93 -7.31 -2.03 3.20
C VAL A 93 -7.20 -0.61 2.67
N ILE A 94 -7.68 0.41 3.41
CA ILE A 94 -7.62 1.80 2.96
C ILE A 94 -6.17 2.24 2.72
N HIS A 95 -5.26 1.93 3.67
CA HIS A 95 -3.85 2.27 3.51
C HIS A 95 -3.17 1.48 2.38
N ALA A 96 -3.45 0.18 2.28
CA ALA A 96 -2.88 -0.65 1.23
C ALA A 96 -3.37 -0.21 -0.16
N ASP A 97 -4.65 0.17 -0.29
CA ASP A 97 -5.22 0.71 -1.53
C ASP A 97 -4.53 2.01 -1.95
N HIS A 98 -4.36 2.94 -1.01
CA HIS A 98 -3.65 4.19 -1.27
C HIS A 98 -2.20 3.95 -1.73
N VAL A 99 -1.50 2.97 -1.13
CA VAL A 99 -0.14 2.60 -1.58
C VAL A 99 -0.17 1.98 -2.98
N MET A 100 -1.14 1.12 -3.27
CA MET A 100 -1.30 0.53 -4.60
C MET A 100 -1.63 1.59 -5.67
N ASP A 101 -2.47 2.57 -5.34
CA ASP A 101 -2.76 3.70 -6.23
C ASP A 101 -1.50 4.52 -6.53
N ASN A 102 -0.64 4.75 -5.54
CA ASN A 102 0.65 5.41 -5.74
C ASN A 102 1.60 4.58 -6.61
N ILE A 103 1.62 3.27 -6.46
CA ILE A 103 2.40 2.37 -7.34
C ILE A 103 1.91 2.51 -8.79
N MET A 104 0.59 2.47 -9.00
CA MET A 104 0.01 2.64 -10.32
C MET A 104 0.30 4.03 -10.92
N ALA A 105 0.30 5.07 -10.09
CA ALA A 105 0.55 6.44 -10.52
C ALA A 105 2.01 6.70 -10.97
N ILE A 106 2.99 5.89 -10.54
CA ILE A 106 4.38 6.00 -10.99
C ILE A 106 4.50 5.66 -12.50
N GLY A 107 3.68 4.71 -12.96
CA GLY A 107 3.65 4.24 -14.35
C GLY A 107 4.84 3.33 -14.68
N VAL A 108 5.46 3.55 -15.84
CA VAL A 108 6.58 2.74 -16.32
C VAL A 108 7.84 3.00 -15.49
N VAL A 109 8.47 1.90 -15.05
CA VAL A 109 9.68 1.86 -14.22
C VAL A 109 10.69 0.92 -14.86
N ASP A 110 11.98 1.21 -14.74
CA ASP A 110 13.05 0.29 -15.10
C ASP A 110 13.05 -0.92 -14.15
N GLY A 111 12.66 -2.08 -14.69
CA GLY A 111 12.50 -3.32 -13.93
C GLY A 111 13.81 -3.86 -13.34
N ASP A 112 14.93 -3.69 -14.03
CA ASP A 112 16.23 -4.21 -13.58
C ASP A 112 16.77 -3.34 -12.44
N CYS A 113 16.68 -2.02 -12.59
CA CYS A 113 17.03 -1.08 -11.53
C CYS A 113 16.17 -1.29 -10.28
N ALA A 114 14.84 -1.39 -10.44
CA ALA A 114 13.93 -1.62 -9.32
C ALA A 114 14.19 -2.96 -8.61
N ARG A 115 14.48 -4.02 -9.38
CA ARG A 115 14.81 -5.35 -8.84
C ARG A 115 16.10 -5.29 -8.01
N GLN A 116 17.15 -4.66 -8.52
CA GLN A 116 18.41 -4.51 -7.78
C GLN A 116 18.19 -3.74 -6.46
N LEU A 117 17.47 -2.61 -6.52
CA LEU A 117 17.14 -1.81 -5.34
C LEU A 117 16.30 -2.59 -4.31
N LEU A 118 15.41 -3.48 -4.75
CA LEU A 118 14.63 -4.34 -3.86
C LEU A 118 15.49 -5.42 -3.20
N ILE A 119 16.39 -6.06 -3.96
CA ILE A 119 17.34 -7.04 -3.44
C ILE A 119 18.23 -6.41 -2.37
N ASP A 120 18.72 -5.19 -2.61
CA ASP A 120 19.54 -4.45 -1.64
C ASP A 120 18.78 -4.15 -0.34
N ARG A 121 17.44 -4.11 -0.39
CA ARG A 121 16.54 -3.96 0.77
C ARG A 121 16.07 -5.29 1.36
N GLY A 122 16.56 -6.42 0.85
CA GLY A 122 16.21 -7.77 1.31
C GLY A 122 14.86 -8.28 0.82
N ILE A 123 14.28 -7.67 -0.21
CA ILE A 123 13.04 -8.13 -0.86
C ILE A 123 13.39 -8.78 -2.19
N ASP A 124 13.27 -10.10 -2.24
CA ASP A 124 13.36 -10.84 -3.50
C ASP A 124 12.00 -10.91 -4.22
N ASP A 125 11.97 -11.52 -5.40
CA ASP A 125 10.72 -11.69 -6.16
C ASP A 125 9.73 -12.60 -5.44
N SER A 126 10.19 -13.57 -4.65
CA SER A 126 9.32 -14.46 -3.89
C SER A 126 8.56 -13.69 -2.81
N GLN A 127 9.24 -12.75 -2.13
CA GLN A 127 8.64 -11.84 -1.16
C GLN A 127 7.65 -10.90 -1.83
N ARG A 128 7.96 -10.38 -3.04
CA ARG A 128 7.00 -9.58 -3.81
C ARG A 128 5.71 -10.35 -4.13
N MET A 129 5.85 -11.59 -4.57
CA MET A 129 4.69 -12.46 -4.82
C MET A 129 3.90 -12.71 -3.55
N ALA A 130 4.58 -13.01 -2.44
CA ALA A 130 3.95 -13.19 -1.13
C ALA A 130 3.21 -11.92 -0.64
N LEU A 131 3.76 -10.73 -0.89
CA LEU A 131 3.10 -9.45 -0.60
C LEU A 131 1.80 -9.28 -1.39
N GLN A 132 1.82 -9.62 -2.68
CA GLN A 132 0.63 -9.57 -3.53
C GLN A 132 -0.44 -10.56 -3.05
N GLU A 133 -0.06 -11.80 -2.71
CA GLU A 133 -0.98 -12.80 -2.15
C GLU A 133 -1.60 -12.30 -0.85
N THR A 134 -0.78 -11.75 0.05
CA THR A 134 -1.22 -11.23 1.35
C THR A 134 -2.18 -10.05 1.20
N TYR A 135 -1.92 -9.16 0.24
CA TYR A 135 -2.85 -8.07 -0.08
C TYR A 135 -4.20 -8.59 -0.58
N GLN A 136 -4.19 -9.63 -1.42
CA GLN A 136 -5.44 -10.29 -1.86
C GLN A 136 -6.18 -10.95 -0.70
N GLU A 137 -5.47 -11.59 0.23
CA GLU A 137 -6.07 -12.16 1.44
C GLU A 137 -6.71 -11.08 2.31
N LEU A 138 -6.03 -9.95 2.50
CA LEU A 138 -6.55 -8.80 3.23
C LEU A 138 -7.86 -8.31 2.59
N LYS A 139 -7.90 -8.16 1.26
CA LYS A 139 -9.12 -7.78 0.53
C LYS A 139 -10.25 -8.80 0.70
N LYS A 140 -9.96 -10.10 0.62
CA LYS A 140 -10.93 -11.18 0.87
C LYS A 140 -11.47 -11.14 2.30
N ALA A 141 -10.60 -10.87 3.28
CA ALA A 141 -10.98 -10.77 4.69
C ALA A 141 -11.93 -9.59 4.99
N CYS A 142 -11.90 -8.55 4.15
CA CYS A 142 -12.84 -7.44 4.19
C CYS A 142 -14.14 -7.68 3.39
N GLY A 143 -14.27 -8.84 2.74
CA GLY A 143 -15.43 -9.16 1.90
C GLY A 143 -15.40 -8.51 0.51
N HIS A 144 -14.28 -7.94 0.09
CA HIS A 144 -14.14 -7.41 -1.26
C HIS A 144 -13.94 -8.55 -2.26
N LYS A 145 -14.60 -8.45 -3.43
CA LYS A 145 -14.41 -9.40 -4.53
C LYS A 145 -13.05 -9.15 -5.17
N VAL A 146 -12.10 -10.06 -4.95
CA VAL A 146 -10.75 -9.96 -5.53
C VAL A 146 -10.75 -10.58 -6.92
N PRO A 147 -10.34 -9.85 -7.97
CA PRO A 147 -10.08 -10.43 -9.29
C PRO A 147 -9.02 -11.53 -9.17
N LYS A 148 -9.29 -12.70 -9.76
CA LYS A 148 -8.28 -13.75 -9.84
C LYS A 148 -7.22 -13.31 -10.84
N TYR A 149 -6.02 -12.97 -10.37
CA TYR A 149 -4.92 -12.58 -11.24
C TYR A 149 -4.34 -13.73 -12.07
N GLY A 150 -4.82 -14.98 -11.91
CA GLY A 150 -4.27 -16.19 -12.53
C GLY A 150 -4.65 -16.47 -13.99
N ASP A 151 -5.80 -15.99 -14.47
CA ASP A 151 -6.34 -16.48 -15.75
C ASP A 151 -6.09 -15.53 -16.95
N ALA A 152 -5.54 -14.34 -16.70
CA ALA A 152 -5.43 -13.28 -17.71
C ALA A 152 -4.05 -12.59 -17.75
N TYR A 153 -2.97 -13.29 -17.40
CA TYR A 153 -1.59 -12.77 -17.51
C TYR A 153 -1.19 -12.31 -18.94
N GLN A 154 -2.05 -12.49 -19.95
CA GLN A 154 -1.86 -11.98 -21.31
C GLN A 154 -2.36 -10.55 -21.56
N GLN A 155 -3.15 -9.93 -20.68
CA GLN A 155 -3.71 -8.59 -20.98
C GLN A 155 -3.03 -7.42 -20.27
N ALA A 156 -2.10 -7.68 -19.36
CA ALA A 156 -1.32 -6.64 -18.70
C ALA A 156 0.13 -7.07 -18.49
N SER A 157 0.84 -7.29 -19.60
CA SER A 157 2.30 -7.08 -19.69
C SER A 157 2.69 -5.60 -19.45
N PHE A 158 1.92 -4.87 -18.65
CA PHE A 158 2.01 -3.43 -18.43
C PHE A 158 2.55 -3.07 -17.05
N PHE A 159 2.77 -4.04 -16.16
CA PHE A 159 3.16 -3.78 -14.78
C PHE A 159 4.50 -4.36 -14.31
N CYS A 160 5.24 -5.10 -15.15
CA CYS A 160 6.65 -5.42 -14.88
C CYS A 160 7.31 -6.11 -16.09
N CYS A 161 8.50 -5.61 -16.45
CA CYS A 161 9.38 -5.97 -17.57
C CYS A 161 9.06 -5.26 -18.89
#